data_AF-R6GRM6-F1
#
_entry.id   AF-R6GRM6-F1
#
_cell.length_a   1.000
_cell.length_b   1.000
_cell.length_c   1.000
_cell.angle_alpha   90.00
_cell.angle_beta   90.00
_cell.angle_gamma   90.00
#
_symmetry.space_group_name_H-M   'P 1'
#
loop_
_entity.id
_entity.type
_entity.pdbx_description
1 polymer ?
#
loop_
_entity_poly.entity_id
_entity_poly.type
_entity_poly.pdbx_seq_one_letter_code
_entity_poly.pdbx_strand_id
1 'polypeptide(L)'
;MKKKLLYQNYFVVTFSIFLVYGILYIFTKRGIPCVIHKITGLYCPGCGITRMFISLFKLNIYQAFRYNPLVFILLIMCIIYFLADFLKFKISKTHIKLPKSIYIILLIIVILFGILRNIPLFSYLAPTIVN
;
A
#
# COMPACT_ATOMS: atom_id res chain seq x y z
N MET A 1 15.74 1.14 -25.65
CA MET A 1 14.88 -0.05 -25.82
C MET A 1 15.03 -1.07 -24.68
N LYS A 2 16.25 -1.53 -24.33
CA LYS A 2 16.47 -2.55 -23.28
C LYS A 2 15.93 -2.20 -21.88
N LYS A 3 16.07 -0.95 -21.41
CA LYS A 3 15.54 -0.52 -20.09
C LYS A 3 14.02 -0.55 -19.97
N LYS A 4 13.30 -0.28 -21.07
CA LYS A 4 11.83 -0.32 -21.12
C LYS A 4 11.33 -1.76 -21.02
N LEU A 5 11.98 -2.68 -21.74
CA LEU A 5 11.72 -4.12 -21.69
C LEU A 5 12.00 -4.69 -20.28
N LEU A 6 13.07 -4.22 -19.63
CA LEU A 6 13.44 -4.64 -18.28
C LEU A 6 12.39 -4.21 -17.23
N TYR A 7 11.91 -2.96 -17.29
CA TYR A 7 10.84 -2.45 -16.41
C TYR A 7 9.51 -3.17 -16.64
N GLN A 8 9.19 -3.47 -17.89
CA GLN A 8 7.95 -4.16 -18.27
C GLN A 8 7.94 -5.60 -17.73
N ASN A 9 9.06 -6.31 -17.82
CA ASN A 9 9.20 -7.64 -17.22
C ASN A 9 9.12 -7.60 -15.68
N TYR A 10 9.75 -6.61 -15.04
CA TYR A 10 9.73 -6.47 -13.59
C TYR A 10 8.30 -6.19 -13.05
N PHE A 11 7.53 -5.37 -13.76
CA PHE A 11 6.13 -5.10 -13.44
C PHE A 11 5.27 -6.37 -13.56
N VAL A 12 5.40 -7.12 -14.65
CA VAL A 12 4.66 -8.37 -14.87
C VAL A 12 4.99 -9.40 -13.79
N VAL A 13 6.27 -9.57 -13.44
CA VAL A 13 6.69 -10.49 -12.38
C VAL A 13 6.12 -10.06 -11.02
N THR A 14 6.23 -8.77 -10.67
CA THR A 14 5.72 -8.25 -9.40
C THR A 14 4.20 -8.42 -9.30
N PHE A 15 3.47 -8.05 -10.35
CA PHE A 15 2.02 -8.22 -10.42
C PHE A 15 1.59 -9.69 -10.31
N SER A 16 2.31 -10.59 -10.97
CA SER A 16 2.05 -12.04 -10.91
C SER A 16 2.27 -12.59 -9.50
N ILE A 17 3.32 -12.16 -8.79
CA ILE A 17 3.57 -12.53 -7.39
C ILE A 17 2.42 -12.04 -6.48
N PHE A 18 1.99 -10.78 -6.63
CA PHE A 18 0.86 -10.24 -5.87
C PHE A 18 -0.45 -10.97 -6.17
N LEU A 19 -0.69 -11.35 -7.43
CA LEU A 19 -1.87 -12.10 -7.86
C LEU A 19 -1.88 -13.51 -7.27
N VAL A 20 -0.76 -14.24 -7.37
CA VAL A 20 -0.61 -15.58 -6.78
C VAL A 20 -0.79 -15.53 -5.27
N TYR A 21 -0.18 -14.55 -4.59
CA TYR A 21 -0.38 -14.36 -3.15
C TYR A 21 -1.83 -14.03 -2.79
N GLY A 22 -2.51 -13.20 -3.59
CA GLY A 22 -3.93 -12.89 -3.43
C GLY A 22 -4.80 -14.14 -3.55
N ILE A 23 -4.53 -14.98 -4.56
CA ILE A 23 -5.22 -16.27 -4.78
C ILE A 23 -4.96 -17.20 -3.59
N LEU A 24 -3.70 -17.40 -3.20
CA LEU A 24 -3.34 -18.24 -2.06
C LEU A 24 -4.00 -17.77 -0.77
N TYR A 25 -4.09 -16.45 -0.54
CA TYR A 25 -4.81 -15.92 0.62
C TYR A 25 -6.30 -16.22 0.56
N ILE A 26 -6.95 -16.08 -0.60
CA ILE A 26 -8.37 -16.40 -0.76
C ILE A 26 -8.65 -17.86 -0.40
N PHE A 27 -7.78 -18.77 -0.83
CA PHE A 27 -7.90 -20.21 -0.54
C PHE A 27 -7.52 -20.59 0.91
N THR A 28 -6.46 -19.99 1.45
CA THR A 28 -5.93 -20.40 2.77
C THR A 28 -6.50 -19.60 3.94
N LYS A 29 -7.08 -18.43 3.68
CA LYS A 29 -7.46 -17.39 4.67
C LYS A 29 -6.34 -17.02 5.67
N ARG A 30 -5.09 -17.41 5.41
CA ARG A 30 -3.94 -17.12 6.27
C ARG A 30 -3.16 -15.95 5.69
N GLY A 31 -3.22 -14.81 6.38
CA GLY A 31 -2.34 -13.69 6.10
C GLY A 31 -0.96 -13.95 6.68
N ILE A 32 0.10 -13.44 6.02
CA ILE A 32 1.44 -13.42 6.62
C ILE A 32 1.36 -12.60 7.93
N PRO A 33 1.60 -13.22 9.11
CA PRO A 33 1.55 -12.51 10.36
C PRO A 33 2.70 -11.49 10.41
N CYS A 34 2.43 -10.28 10.89
CA CYS A 34 3.48 -9.29 11.08
C CYS A 34 4.37 -9.74 12.24
N VAL A 35 5.64 -10.07 11.94
CA VAL A 35 6.62 -10.51 12.94
C VAL A 35 6.83 -9.47 14.03
N ILE A 36 6.87 -8.18 13.68
CA ILE A 36 7.01 -7.08 14.65
C ILE A 36 5.88 -7.12 15.66
N HIS A 37 4.62 -7.14 15.20
CA HIS A 37 3.46 -7.20 16.10
C HIS A 37 3.44 -8.48 16.94
N LYS A 38 3.88 -9.62 16.37
CA LYS A 38 3.96 -10.88 17.12
C LYS A 38 4.98 -10.84 18.26
N ILE A 39 6.08 -10.11 18.10
CA ILE A 39 7.15 -10.02 19.09
C ILE A 39 6.90 -8.88 20.09
N THR A 40 6.50 -7.71 19.61
CA THR A 40 6.41 -6.49 20.43
C THR A 40 4.99 -6.12 20.85
N GLY A 41 3.96 -6.72 20.24
CA GLY A 41 2.57 -6.29 20.39
C GLY A 41 2.24 -4.99 19.64
N LEU A 42 3.22 -4.28 19.08
CA LEU A 42 3.02 -2.99 18.40
C LEU A 42 2.67 -3.16 16.92
N TYR A 43 1.74 -2.35 16.44
CA TYR A 43 1.40 -2.27 15.02
C TYR A 43 2.38 -1.37 14.28
N CYS A 44 3.21 -1.95 13.39
CA CYS A 44 4.04 -1.18 12.48
C CYS A 44 3.20 -0.47 11.40
N PRO A 45 3.72 0.53 10.67
CA PRO A 45 2.96 1.23 9.62
C PRO A 45 2.49 0.30 8.49
N GLY A 46 3.19 -0.82 8.27
CA GLY A 46 2.83 -1.84 7.28
C GLY A 46 1.78 -2.87 7.75
N CYS A 47 1.39 -2.88 9.03
CA CYS A 47 0.39 -3.83 9.52
C CYS A 47 -0.95 -3.62 8.81
N GLY A 48 -1.51 -4.71 8.27
CA GLY A 48 -2.82 -4.72 7.61
C GLY A 48 -2.81 -4.57 6.08
N ILE A 49 -1.66 -4.31 5.43
CA ILE A 49 -1.60 -4.09 3.96
C ILE A 49 -2.20 -5.24 3.16
N THR A 50 -1.85 -6.49 3.50
CA THR A 50 -2.43 -7.67 2.84
C THR A 50 -3.96 -7.63 2.95
N ARG A 51 -4.50 -7.52 4.17
CA ARG A 51 -5.94 -7.51 4.42
C ARG A 51 -6.66 -6.33 3.73
N MET A 52 -5.99 -5.19 3.62
CA MET A 52 -6.45 -4.04 2.85
C MET A 52 -6.65 -4.43 1.37
N PHE A 53 -5.63 -4.99 0.71
CA PHE A 53 -5.73 -5.39 -0.70
C PHE A 53 -6.79 -6.47 -0.94
N ILE A 54 -6.88 -7.48 -0.06
CA ILE A 54 -7.94 -8.49 -0.18
C ILE A 54 -9.33 -7.87 -0.02
N SER A 55 -9.49 -6.88 0.85
CA SER A 55 -10.78 -6.18 1.00
C SER A 55 -11.13 -5.37 -0.24
N LEU A 56 -10.13 -4.75 -0.90
CA LEU A 56 -10.31 -4.11 -2.19
C LEU A 56 -10.78 -5.11 -3.27
N PHE A 57 -10.18 -6.31 -3.33
CA PHE A 57 -10.62 -7.36 -4.26
C PHE A 57 -12.05 -7.84 -3.98
N LYS A 58 -12.48 -7.80 -2.72
CA LYS A 58 -13.86 -8.08 -2.30
C LYS A 58 -14.81 -6.88 -2.43
N LEU A 59 -14.34 -5.77 -3.00
CA LEU A 59 -15.08 -4.51 -3.12
C LEU A 59 -15.55 -3.91 -1.78
N ASN A 60 -14.93 -4.31 -0.66
CA ASN A 60 -15.20 -3.76 0.66
C ASN A 60 -14.24 -2.59 0.95
N ILE A 61 -14.62 -1.41 0.47
CA ILE A 61 -13.81 -0.19 0.57
C ILE A 61 -13.63 0.27 2.01
N TYR A 62 -14.69 0.18 2.82
CA TYR A 62 -14.62 0.57 4.23
C TYR A 62 -13.60 -0.29 4.99
N GLN A 63 -13.68 -1.62 4.87
CA GLN A 63 -12.72 -2.48 5.54
C GLN A 63 -11.30 -2.33 4.98
N ALA A 64 -11.15 -2.11 3.67
CA ALA A 64 -9.85 -1.81 3.09
C ALA A 64 -9.20 -0.60 3.79
N PHE A 65 -9.93 0.51 3.87
CA PHE A 65 -9.46 1.70 4.59
C PHE A 65 -9.15 1.40 6.06
N ARG A 66 -10.03 0.70 6.78
CA ARG A 66 -9.83 0.34 8.19
C ARG A 66 -8.59 -0.54 8.43
N TYR A 67 -8.21 -1.38 7.47
CA TYR A 67 -7.02 -2.23 7.62
C TYR A 67 -5.71 -1.45 7.53
N ASN A 68 -5.62 -0.47 6.63
CA ASN A 68 -4.45 0.41 6.57
C ASN A 68 -4.80 1.75 5.89
N PRO A 69 -5.23 2.77 6.67
CA PRO A 69 -5.63 4.07 6.12
C PRO A 69 -4.52 4.76 5.33
N LEU A 70 -3.28 4.69 5.85
CA LEU A 70 -2.12 5.33 5.22
C LEU A 70 -1.87 4.76 3.83
N VAL A 71 -1.74 3.43 3.72
CA VAL A 71 -1.44 2.78 2.44
C VAL A 71 -2.62 2.88 1.49
N PHE A 72 -3.86 2.87 1.99
CA PHE A 72 -5.05 3.09 1.18
C PHE A 72 -5.04 4.47 0.52
N ILE A 73 -4.74 5.53 1.27
CA ILE A 73 -4.64 6.90 0.73
C ILE A 73 -3.48 7.00 -0.25
N LEU A 74 -2.30 6.46 0.10
CA LEU A 74 -1.15 6.45 -0.79
C LEU A 74 -1.44 5.72 -2.11
N LEU A 75 -2.19 4.61 -2.07
CA LEU A 75 -2.60 3.89 -3.27
C LEU A 75 -3.45 4.78 -4.19
N ILE A 76 -4.43 5.50 -3.66
CA ILE A 76 -5.26 6.43 -4.44
C ILE A 76 -4.40 7.56 -5.02
N MET A 77 -3.52 8.16 -4.23
CA MET A 77 -2.62 9.22 -4.69
C MET A 77 -1.68 8.72 -5.80
N CYS A 78 -1.16 7.49 -5.68
CA CYS A 78 -0.35 6.88 -6.72
C CYS A 78 -1.14 6.68 -8.02
N ILE A 79 -2.37 6.18 -7.95
CA ILE A 79 -3.23 6.00 -9.13
C ILE A 79 -3.46 7.35 -9.84
N ILE A 80 -3.82 8.39 -9.08
CA ILE A 80 -4.02 9.74 -9.62
C ILE A 80 -2.75 10.28 -10.25
N TYR A 81 -1.60 10.13 -9.58
CA TYR A 81 -0.31 10.58 -10.09
C TYR A 81 0.04 9.90 -11.43
N PHE A 82 -0.07 8.57 -11.51
CA PHE A 82 0.25 7.85 -12.74
C PHE A 82 -0.70 8.19 -13.89
N LEU A 83 -1.99 8.41 -13.59
CA LEU A 83 -2.95 8.85 -14.60
C LEU A 83 -2.60 10.26 -15.12
N ALA A 84 -2.30 11.20 -14.22
CA ALA A 84 -1.91 12.56 -14.59
C ALA A 84 -0.59 12.58 -15.38
N ASP A 85 0.39 11.78 -14.96
CA ASP A 85 1.68 11.65 -15.64
C ASP A 85 1.52 11.06 -17.05
N PHE A 86 0.68 10.03 -17.19
CA PHE A 86 0.36 9.43 -18.49
C PHE A 86 -0.29 10.44 -19.44
N LEU A 87 -1.26 11.22 -18.95
CA LEU A 87 -1.92 12.27 -19.74
C LEU A 87 -0.93 13.37 -20.15
N LYS A 88 -0.10 13.84 -19.21
CA LYS A 88 0.94 14.84 -19.49
C LYS A 88 1.95 14.35 -20.52
N PHE A 89 2.36 13.08 -20.42
CA PHE A 89 3.26 12.45 -21.38
C PHE A 89 2.62 12.36 -22.77
N LYS A 90 1.32 12.06 -22.86
CA LYS A 90 0.62 12.02 -24.15
C LYS A 90 0.61 13.38 -24.86
N ILE A 91 0.40 14.47 -24.10
CA ILE A 91 0.30 15.84 -24.61
C ILE A 91 1.68 16.46 -24.91
N SER A 92 2.59 16.39 -23.95
CA SER A 92 3.84 17.16 -23.94
C SER A 92 5.10 16.32 -24.13
N LYS A 93 4.98 14.99 -24.17
CA LYS A 93 6.11 14.02 -24.14
C LYS A 93 7.05 14.21 -22.94
N THR A 94 6.59 14.89 -21.89
CA THR A 94 7.31 15.05 -20.63
C THR A 94 6.60 14.39 -19.47
N HIS A 95 7.36 14.00 -18.46
CA HIS A 95 6.84 13.44 -17.21
C HIS A 95 6.68 14.54 -16.13
N ILE A 96 5.87 14.25 -15.12
CA ILE A 96 5.80 14.99 -13.87
C ILE A 96 7.07 14.69 -13.07
N LYS A 97 7.72 15.75 -12.57
CA LYS A 97 8.87 15.62 -11.68
C LYS A 97 8.40 15.81 -10.25
N LEU A 98 8.63 14.82 -9.41
CA LEU A 98 8.39 14.92 -7.98
C LEU A 98 9.59 15.60 -7.30
N PRO A 99 9.37 16.61 -6.45
CA PRO A 99 10.45 17.22 -5.70
C PRO A 99 11.02 16.23 -4.68
N LYS A 100 12.34 16.27 -4.44
CA LYS A 100 13.00 15.36 -3.49
C LYS A 100 12.44 15.48 -2.06
N SER A 101 11.88 16.63 -1.70
CA SER A 101 11.24 16.87 -0.40
C SER A 101 10.09 15.90 -0.13
N ILE A 102 9.41 15.38 -1.16
CA ILE A 102 8.28 14.46 -0.97
C ILE A 102 8.68 13.18 -0.24
N TYR A 103 9.90 12.66 -0.47
CA TYR A 103 10.36 11.44 0.19
C TYR A 103 10.57 11.66 1.69
N ILE A 104 11.06 12.84 2.08
CA ILE A 104 11.24 13.21 3.49
C ILE A 104 9.87 13.38 4.15
N ILE A 105 8.94 14.06 3.49
CA ILE A 105 7.56 14.23 3.98
C ILE A 105 6.88 12.87 4.17
N LEU A 106 6.98 11.98 3.18
CA LEU A 106 6.42 10.62 3.27
C LEU A 106 7.04 9.82 4.43
N LEU A 107 8.35 9.91 4.62
CA LEU A 107 9.04 9.26 5.73
C LEU A 107 8.50 9.74 7.08
N ILE A 108 8.36 11.05 7.25
CA ILE A 108 7.80 11.67 8.47
C ILE A 108 6.37 11.16 8.69
N ILE A 109 5.51 11.18 7.66
CA ILE A 109 4.13 10.69 7.76
C ILE A 109 4.08 9.21 8.15
N VAL A 110 4.92 8.36 7.56
CA VAL A 110 4.98 6.92 7.88
C VAL A 110 5.36 6.68 9.33
N ILE A 111 6.36 7.42 9.84
CA ILE A 111 6.80 7.32 11.24
C ILE A 111 5.68 7.80 12.18
N LEU A 112 5.11 8.98 11.91
CA LEU A 112 4.02 9.54 12.71
C LEU A 112 2.81 8.60 12.74
N PHE A 113 2.40 8.05 11.59
CA PHE A 113 1.31 7.07 11.52
C PHE A 113 1.62 5.81 12.34
N GLY A 114 2.86 5.30 12.26
CA GLY A 114 3.31 4.17 13.05
C GLY A 114 3.24 4.43 14.56
N ILE A 115 3.61 5.63 15.01
CA ILE A 115 3.54 6.02 16.42
C ILE A 115 2.07 6.18 16.84
N LEU A 116 1.32 7.03 16.13
CA LEU A 116 -0.06 7.38 16.47
C LEU A 116 -0.94 6.15 16.56
N ARG A 117 -0.84 5.19 15.63
CA ARG A 117 -1.72 4.00 15.64
C ARG A 117 -1.57 3.06 16.83
N ASN A 118 -0.55 3.26 17.68
CA ASN A 118 -0.33 2.50 18.91
C ASN A 118 -0.76 3.27 20.17
N ILE A 119 -1.25 4.50 20.03
CA ILE A 119 -1.73 5.33 21.15
C ILE A 119 -3.25 5.10 21.33
N PRO A 120 -3.77 4.94 22.56
CA PRO A 120 -5.20 4.66 22.79
C PRO A 120 -6.15 5.68 22.13
N LEU A 121 -5.80 6.96 22.16
CA LEU A 121 -6.55 8.06 21.52
C LEU A 121 -6.72 7.87 20.01
N PHE A 122 -5.78 7.18 19.37
CA PHE A 122 -5.73 6.93 17.93
C PHE A 122 -5.85 5.44 17.61
N SER A 123 -6.42 4.65 18.52
CA SER A 123 -6.65 3.21 18.35
C SER A 123 -7.46 2.86 17.10
N TYR A 124 -8.26 3.79 16.60
CA TYR A 124 -8.95 3.64 15.32
C TYR A 124 -7.99 3.54 14.12
N LEU A 125 -6.72 3.96 14.20
CA LEU A 125 -5.73 3.75 13.12
C LEU A 125 -5.15 2.32 13.13
N ALA A 126 -5.35 1.56 14.20
CA ALA A 126 -4.98 0.15 14.27
C ALA A 126 -5.88 -0.69 13.33
N PRO A 127 -5.36 -1.78 12.75
CA PRO A 127 -6.14 -2.61 11.85
C PRO A 127 -7.26 -3.32 12.62
N THR A 128 -8.45 -3.41 12.03
CA THR A 128 -9.55 -4.16 12.64
C THR A 128 -9.20 -5.65 12.77
N ILE A 129 -9.64 -6.24 13.87
CA ILE A 129 -9.58 -7.69 14.08
C ILE A 129 -10.90 -8.23 13.54
N VAL A 130 -10.82 -9.09 12.53
CA VAL A 130 -11.99 -9.79 12.01
C VAL A 130 -11.89 -11.20 12.55
N ASN A 131 -12.77 -11.51 13.50
CA ASN A 131 -12.95 -12.86 14.06
C ASN A 131 -13.48 -13.81 12.98
#